data_AF-A0A4Q5RAC7-F1
#
_entry.id   AF-A0A4Q5RAC7-F1
#
_cell.length_a   1.000
_cell.length_b   1.000
_cell.length_c   1.000
_cell.angle_alpha   90.00
_cell.angle_beta   90.00
_cell.angle_gamma   90.00
#
_symmetry.space_group_name_H-M   'P 1'
#
loop_
_entity.id
_entity.type
_entity.pdbx_description
1 polymer ?
#
loop_
_entity_poly.entity_id
_entity_poly.type
_entity_poly.pdbx_seq_one_letter_code
_entity_poly.pdbx_strand_id
1 'polypeptide(L)'
;AMGLFLLSLGFLIIAMGVKGVDATTKISMFWLIGMYVVHTWGELCLSPIGLSMVARLAPVRLASLLMGVWFLANAMANDFAGMLSKLFPEDGKVTQLFGIQIDSLYSFFLIFVVFAGVASIVLFLISKKLLKMMHGLR
;
A
#
# COMPACT_ATOMS: atom_id res chain seq x y z
N ALA A 1 -10.58 5.65 1.33
CA ALA A 1 -10.41 5.59 -0.14
C ALA A 1 -9.34 6.58 -0.62
N MET A 2 -9.41 7.86 -0.23
CA MET A 2 -8.42 8.87 -0.65
C MET A 2 -6.97 8.47 -0.32
N GLY A 3 -6.67 7.98 0.90
CA GLY A 3 -5.31 7.54 1.25
C GLY A 3 -4.74 6.46 0.31
N LEU A 4 -5.45 5.36 0.12
CA LEU A 4 -5.07 4.26 -0.79
C LEU A 4 -4.97 4.70 -2.27
N PHE A 5 -5.79 5.66 -2.69
CA PHE A 5 -5.69 6.24 -4.02
C PHE A 5 -4.42 7.08 -4.19
N LEU A 6 -4.06 7.91 -3.20
CA LEU A 6 -2.80 8.67 -3.19
C LEU A 6 -1.59 7.73 -3.20
N LEU A 7 -1.63 6.65 -2.41
CA LEU A 7 -0.63 5.58 -2.43
C LEU A 7 -0.42 5.02 -3.85
N SER A 8 -1.50 4.62 -4.54
CA SER A 8 -1.44 4.12 -5.91
C SER A 8 -0.87 5.16 -6.90
N LEU A 9 -1.24 6.43 -6.72
CA LEU A 9 -0.74 7.54 -7.53
C LEU A 9 0.77 7.78 -7.30
N GLY A 10 1.25 7.66 -6.06
CA GLY A 10 2.68 7.71 -5.73
C GLY A 10 3.48 6.59 -6.41
N PHE A 11 2.94 5.37 -6.45
CA PHE A 11 3.55 4.27 -7.20
C PHE A 11 3.49 4.47 -8.73
N LEU A 12 2.47 5.15 -9.25
CA LEU A 12 2.41 5.51 -10.68
C LEU A 12 3.47 6.54 -11.06
N ILE A 13 3.71 7.53 -10.19
CA ILE A 13 4.75 8.55 -10.39
C ILE A 13 6.10 7.87 -10.54
N ILE A 14 6.47 6.97 -9.63
CA ILE A 14 7.76 6.28 -9.73
C ILE A 14 7.81 5.30 -10.92
N ALA A 15 6.72 4.61 -11.25
CA ALA A 15 6.64 3.75 -12.43
C ALA A 15 6.86 4.55 -13.74
N MET A 16 6.32 5.77 -13.85
CA MET A 16 6.59 6.64 -15.00
C MET A 16 8.03 7.15 -15.02
N GLY A 17 8.63 7.44 -13.86
CA GLY A 17 10.03 7.86 -13.74
C GLY A 17 11.05 6.76 -14.11
N VAL A 18 10.65 5.49 -14.01
CA VAL A 18 11.48 4.32 -14.38
C VAL A 18 11.18 3.83 -15.82
N LYS A 19 10.15 4.37 -16.48
CA LYS A 19 9.74 3.94 -17.83
C LYS A 19 10.82 4.31 -18.86
N GLY A 20 11.50 3.29 -19.38
CA GLY A 20 12.56 3.44 -20.39
C GLY A 20 13.98 3.62 -19.82
N VAL A 21 14.18 3.29 -18.54
CA VAL A 21 15.48 3.39 -17.86
C VAL A 21 15.96 1.99 -17.47
N ASP A 22 17.13 1.57 -17.96
CA ASP A 22 17.79 0.32 -17.55
C ASP A 22 18.18 0.34 -16.07
N ALA A 23 18.29 -0.85 -15.44
CA ALA A 23 18.66 -1.02 -14.03
C ALA A 23 19.98 -0.33 -13.62
N THR A 24 20.83 0.04 -14.58
CA THR A 24 22.12 0.70 -14.37
C THR A 24 22.07 2.23 -14.45
N THR A 25 20.95 2.82 -14.90
CA THR A 25 20.84 4.27 -15.11
C THR A 25 20.18 4.94 -13.91
N LYS A 26 20.90 5.90 -13.30
CA LYS A 26 20.43 6.64 -12.13
C LYS A 26 19.28 7.56 -12.51
N ILE A 27 18.12 7.36 -11.90
CA ILE A 27 16.95 8.23 -12.05
C ILE A 27 17.15 9.50 -11.20
N SER A 28 16.62 10.62 -11.66
CA SER A 28 16.66 11.89 -10.92
C SER A 28 15.96 11.75 -9.55
N MET A 29 16.63 12.21 -8.48
CA MET A 29 16.15 12.18 -7.09
C MET A 29 14.77 12.85 -6.92
N PHE A 30 14.41 13.75 -7.84
CA PHE A 30 13.14 14.48 -7.83
C PHE A 30 11.91 13.57 -7.94
N TRP A 31 12.01 12.44 -8.65
CA TRP A 31 10.92 11.45 -8.75
C TRP A 31 10.67 10.72 -7.43
N LEU A 32 11.74 10.41 -6.69
CA LEU A 32 11.64 9.81 -5.35
C LEU A 32 10.99 10.79 -4.37
N ILE A 33 11.42 12.06 -4.38
CA ILE A 33 10.84 13.10 -3.53
C ILE A 33 9.33 13.24 -3.82
N GLY A 34 8.94 13.30 -5.09
CA GLY A 34 7.53 13.38 -5.50
C GLY A 34 6.71 12.17 -5.02
N MET A 35 7.24 10.95 -5.17
CA MET A 35 6.60 9.73 -4.68
C MET A 35 6.42 9.77 -3.16
N TYR A 36 7.49 10.07 -2.41
CA TYR A 36 7.44 10.11 -0.95
C TYR A 36 6.44 11.15 -0.43
N VAL A 37 6.40 12.35 -1.01
CA VAL A 37 5.43 13.40 -0.61
C VAL A 37 3.99 12.91 -0.75
N VAL A 38 3.65 12.32 -1.90
CA VAL A 38 2.31 11.78 -2.16
C VAL A 38 2.00 10.61 -1.23
N HIS A 39 2.99 9.76 -0.97
CA HIS A 39 2.86 8.62 -0.05
C HIS A 39 2.59 9.08 1.39
N THR A 40 3.33 10.09 1.87
CA THR A 40 3.16 10.64 3.23
C THR A 40 1.78 11.29 3.40
N TRP A 41 1.27 11.99 2.39
CA TRP A 41 -0.13 12.48 2.42
C TRP A 41 -1.15 11.35 2.48
N GLY A 42 -0.90 10.25 1.77
CA GLY A 42 -1.73 9.04 1.85
C GLY A 42 -1.70 8.40 3.24
N GLU A 43 -0.52 8.27 3.83
CA GLU A 43 -0.28 7.70 5.17
C GLU A 43 -0.95 8.53 6.27
N LEU A 44 -0.85 9.86 6.20
CA LEU A 44 -1.51 10.78 7.12
C LEU A 44 -3.03 10.61 7.14
N CYS A 45 -3.62 10.17 6.03
CA CYS A 45 -5.05 9.88 5.96
C CYS A 45 -5.42 8.52 6.56
N LEU A 46 -4.48 7.57 6.67
CA LEU A 46 -4.76 6.19 7.09
C LEU A 46 -4.41 5.93 8.55
N SER A 47 -3.25 6.41 9.01
CA SER A 47 -2.72 6.17 10.35
C SER A 47 -3.66 6.62 11.50
N PRO A 48 -4.19 7.87 11.50
CA PRO A 48 -5.05 8.32 12.60
C PRO A 48 -6.45 7.70 12.56
N ILE A 49 -6.95 7.36 11.36
CA ILE A 49 -8.30 6.77 11.19
C ILE A 49 -8.31 5.31 11.64
N GLY A 50 -7.27 4.54 11.30
CA GLY A 50 -7.18 3.13 11.65
C GLY A 50 -7.16 2.90 13.16
N LEU A 51 -6.25 3.57 13.86
CA LEU A 51 -6.10 3.44 15.31
C LEU A 51 -7.34 3.93 16.06
N SER A 52 -7.92 5.06 15.63
CA SER A 52 -9.10 5.64 16.27
C SER A 52 -10.34 4.77 16.11
N MET A 53 -10.53 4.14 14.94
CA MET A 53 -11.67 3.25 14.73
C MET A 53 -11.56 1.95 15.55
N VAL A 54 -10.36 1.36 15.65
CA VAL A 54 -10.16 0.17 16.50
C VAL A 54 -10.47 0.51 17.97
N ALA A 55 -10.05 1.68 18.46
CA ALA A 55 -10.35 2.11 19.82
C ALA A 55 -11.83 2.44 20.04
N ARG A 56 -12.51 3.07 19.06
CA ARG A 56 -13.92 3.48 19.17
C ARG A 56 -14.94 2.35 18.99
N LEU A 57 -14.66 1.37 18.12
CA LEU A 57 -15.56 0.23 17.88
C LEU A 57 -15.30 -0.95 18.81
N ALA A 58 -14.20 -0.95 19.56
CA ALA A 58 -13.89 -2.04 20.48
C ALA A 58 -14.83 -2.05 21.70
N PRO A 59 -15.48 -3.18 22.03
CA PRO A 59 -16.17 -3.31 23.30
C PRO A 59 -15.14 -3.27 24.44
N VAL A 60 -15.48 -2.56 25.53
CA VAL A 60 -14.55 -2.24 26.65
C VAL A 60 -13.84 -3.47 27.23
N ARG A 61 -14.50 -4.65 27.20
CA ARG A 61 -13.92 -5.92 27.66
C ARG A 61 -12.85 -6.52 26.74
N LEU A 62 -12.84 -6.18 25.44
CA LEU A 62 -11.92 -6.74 24.43
C LEU A 62 -11.03 -5.67 23.79
N ALA A 63 -10.95 -4.48 24.38
CA ALA A 63 -10.19 -3.36 23.83
C ALA A 63 -8.70 -3.70 23.64
N SER A 64 -8.07 -4.35 24.63
CA SER A 64 -6.67 -4.80 24.53
C SER A 64 -6.46 -5.90 23.49
N LEU A 65 -7.43 -6.81 23.32
CA LEU A 65 -7.38 -7.87 22.32
C LEU A 65 -7.45 -7.31 20.91
N LEU A 66 -8.37 -6.37 20.64
CA LEU A 66 -8.51 -5.74 19.32
C LEU A 66 -7.31 -4.86 18.98
N MET A 67 -6.71 -4.20 19.98
CA MET A 67 -5.43 -3.51 19.81
C MET A 67 -4.30 -4.49 19.47
N GLY A 68 -4.28 -5.67 20.11
CA GLY A 68 -3.35 -6.75 19.76
C GLY A 68 -3.53 -7.23 18.32
N VAL A 69 -4.78 -7.41 17.86
CA VAL A 69 -5.09 -7.77 16.46
C VAL A 69 -4.63 -6.67 15.49
N TRP A 70 -4.79 -5.39 15.84
CA TRP A 70 -4.30 -4.28 15.03
C TRP A 70 -2.78 -4.31 14.85
N PHE A 71 -2.01 -4.52 15.93
CA PHE A 71 -0.56 -4.64 15.83
C PHE A 71 -0.12 -5.92 15.12
N LEU A 72 -0.82 -7.04 15.33
CA LEU A 72 -0.53 -8.29 14.63
C LEU A 72 -0.77 -8.15 13.12
N ALA A 73 -1.84 -7.47 12.71
CA ALA A 73 -2.10 -7.17 11.30
C ALA A 73 -0.99 -6.31 10.69
N ASN A 74 -0.48 -5.31 11.43
CA ASN A 74 0.68 -4.51 10.98
C ASN A 74 1.97 -5.33 10.89
N ALA A 75 2.21 -6.27 11.80
CA ALA A 75 3.35 -7.17 11.75
C ALA A 75 3.26 -8.11 10.53
N MET A 76 2.10 -8.71 10.29
CA MET A 76 1.84 -9.53 9.09
C MET A 76 1.97 -8.71 7.81
N ALA A 77 1.52 -7.46 7.78
CA ALA A 77 1.67 -6.58 6.63
C ALA A 77 3.15 -6.28 6.33
N ASN A 78 3.97 -6.07 7.36
CA ASN A 78 5.42 -5.87 7.20
C ASN A 78 6.12 -7.15 6.71
N ASP A 79 5.75 -8.33 7.22
CA ASP A 79 6.30 -9.60 6.74
C ASP A 79 5.94 -9.86 5.26
N PHE A 80 4.68 -9.59 4.90
CA PHE A 80 4.21 -9.68 3.51
C PHE A 80 4.92 -8.67 2.60
N ALA A 81 5.12 -7.42 3.06
CA ALA A 81 5.89 -6.42 2.33
C ALA A 81 7.36 -6.85 2.13
N GLY A 82 7.96 -7.52 3.13
CA GLY A 82 9.28 -8.12 3.03
C GLY A 82 9.32 -9.26 1.99
N MET A 83 8.31 -10.11 1.95
CA MET A 83 8.19 -11.16 0.92
C MET A 83 8.03 -10.58 -0.48
N LEU A 84 7.25 -9.51 -0.66
CA LEU A 84 7.14 -8.80 -1.94
C LEU A 84 8.45 -8.09 -2.32
N SER A 85 9.20 -7.58 -1.35
CA SER A 85 10.50 -6.93 -1.60
C SER A 85 11.56 -7.94 -2.03
N LYS A 86 11.51 -9.20 -1.58
CA LYS A 86 12.40 -10.27 -2.08
C LYS A 86 12.21 -10.58 -3.57
N LEU A 87 11.19 -10.00 -4.19
CA LEU A 87 10.92 -10.10 -5.61
C LEU A 87 11.66 -9.04 -6.45
N PHE A 88 12.54 -8.24 -5.84
CA PHE A 88 13.46 -7.37 -6.58
C PHE A 88 14.24 -8.21 -7.62
N PRO A 89 14.28 -7.79 -8.90
CA PRO A 89 15.08 -8.47 -9.90
C PRO A 89 16.56 -8.20 -9.62
N GLU A 90 17.21 -9.11 -8.89
CA GLU A 90 18.67 -9.28 -8.94
C GLU A 90 19.02 -10.02 -10.24
N ASP A 91 20.14 -9.62 -10.86
CA ASP A 91 20.65 -10.13 -12.13
C ASP A 91 20.40 -11.64 -12.31
N GLY A 92 19.54 -11.96 -13.29
CA GLY A 92 19.40 -13.33 -13.81
C GLY A 92 18.31 -14.23 -13.22
N LYS A 93 17.43 -13.74 -12.33
CA LYS A 93 16.22 -14.52 -11.94
C LYS A 93 14.94 -13.79 -12.32
N VAL A 94 14.34 -14.23 -13.43
CA VAL A 94 12.93 -13.96 -13.76
C VAL A 94 12.05 -14.53 -12.65
N THR A 95 11.67 -13.69 -11.70
CA THR A 95 10.68 -14.01 -10.68
C THR A 95 9.29 -13.82 -11.27
N GLN A 96 8.52 -14.89 -11.31
CA GLN A 96 7.12 -14.85 -11.72
C GLN A 96 6.25 -14.70 -10.48
N LEU A 97 5.49 -13.60 -10.39
CA LEU A 97 4.35 -13.51 -9.48
C LEU A 97 3.07 -13.65 -10.31
N PHE A 98 2.23 -14.63 -10.01
CA PHE A 98 0.94 -14.82 -10.69
C PHE A 98 1.02 -14.90 -12.24
N GLY A 99 2.12 -15.41 -12.80
CA GLY A 99 2.28 -15.58 -14.27
C GLY A 99 2.71 -14.32 -15.03
N ILE A 100 3.03 -13.21 -14.34
CA ILE A 100 3.55 -11.98 -14.95
C ILE A 100 5.09 -12.03 -14.87
N GLN A 101 5.77 -11.92 -16.02
CA GLN A 101 7.23 -11.85 -16.09
C GLN A 101 7.71 -10.47 -15.60
N ILE A 102 8.63 -10.46 -14.63
CA ILE A 102 9.24 -9.24 -14.09
C ILE A 102 10.60 -9.07 -14.78
N ASP A 103 10.58 -8.51 -15.99
CA ASP A 103 11.79 -8.28 -16.79
C ASP A 103 12.47 -6.94 -16.47
N SER A 104 11.85 -6.06 -15.67
CA SER A 104 12.36 -4.71 -15.39
C SER A 104 11.78 -4.11 -14.10
N LEU A 105 12.49 -3.15 -13.51
CA LEU A 105 12.04 -2.36 -12.35
C LEU A 105 10.66 -1.70 -12.59
N TYR A 106 10.35 -1.37 -13.83
CA TYR A 106 9.03 -0.87 -14.24
C TYR A 106 7.90 -1.86 -13.91
N SER A 107 8.05 -3.14 -14.27
CA SER A 107 7.05 -4.18 -14.01
C SER A 107 6.88 -4.46 -12.53
N PHE A 108 7.97 -4.35 -11.75
CA PHE A 108 7.93 -4.46 -10.29
C PHE A 108 7.08 -3.34 -9.66
N PHE A 109 7.33 -2.07 -10.01
CA PHE A 109 6.53 -0.96 -9.49
C PHE A 109 5.07 -0.99 -9.97
N LEU A 110 4.81 -1.49 -11.20
CA LEU A 110 3.47 -1.62 -11.75
C LEU A 110 2.62 -2.63 -10.96
N ILE A 111 3.21 -3.71 -10.45
CA ILE A 111 2.53 -4.65 -9.54
C ILE A 111 2.03 -3.92 -8.29
N PHE A 112 2.86 -3.07 -7.65
CA PHE A 112 2.42 -2.28 -6.50
C PHE A 112 1.31 -1.29 -6.86
N VAL A 113 1.36 -0.67 -8.05
CA VAL A 113 0.27 0.19 -8.56
C VAL A 113 -1.03 -0.60 -8.64
N VAL A 114 -1.01 -1.79 -9.23
CA VAL A 114 -2.20 -2.64 -9.41
C VAL A 114 -2.72 -3.11 -8.06
N PHE A 115 -1.86 -3.61 -7.16
CA PHE A 115 -2.26 -4.02 -5.82
C PHE A 115 -2.87 -2.86 -5.01
N ALA A 116 -2.22 -1.69 -4.99
CA ALA A 116 -2.73 -0.50 -4.31
C ALA A 116 -4.03 0.02 -4.96
N GLY A 117 -4.12 -0.03 -6.29
CA GLY A 117 -5.30 0.36 -7.06
C GLY A 117 -6.49 -0.55 -6.79
N VAL A 118 -6.30 -1.87 -6.84
CA VAL A 118 -7.33 -2.87 -6.50
C VAL A 118 -7.75 -2.71 -5.04
N ALA A 119 -6.80 -2.57 -4.10
CA ALA A 119 -7.10 -2.33 -2.70
C ALA A 119 -7.92 -1.04 -2.51
N SER A 120 -7.61 0.03 -3.25
CA SER A 120 -8.37 1.28 -3.25
C SER A 120 -9.81 1.09 -3.74
N ILE A 121 -10.00 0.37 -4.85
CA ILE A 121 -11.33 0.07 -5.42
C ILE A 121 -12.14 -0.80 -4.47
N VAL A 122 -11.55 -1.86 -3.92
CA VAL A 122 -12.19 -2.74 -2.95
C VAL A 122 -12.61 -1.95 -1.71
N LEU A 123 -11.72 -1.10 -1.18
CA LEU A 123 -12.04 -0.27 -0.03
C LEU A 123 -13.09 0.80 -0.36
N PHE A 124 -13.15 1.33 -1.58
CA PHE A 124 -14.21 2.25 -2.02
C PHE A 124 -15.59 1.56 -2.06
N LEU A 125 -15.64 0.32 -2.56
CA LEU A 125 -16.87 -0.48 -2.59
C LEU A 125 -17.34 -0.84 -1.18
N ILE A 126 -16.42 -1.26 -0.31
CA ILE A 126 -16.72 -1.63 1.07
C ILE A 126 -17.00 -0.39 1.92
N SER A 127 -16.44 0.78 1.60
CA SER A 127 -16.60 2.01 2.38
C SER A 127 -18.08 2.37 2.60
N LYS A 128 -18.94 2.21 1.59
CA LYS A 128 -20.39 2.44 1.76
C LYS A 128 -21.02 1.47 2.75
N LYS A 129 -20.58 0.21 2.78
CA LYS A 129 -21.06 -0.82 3.71
C LYS A 129 -20.51 -0.61 5.12
N LEU A 130 -19.23 -0.24 5.23
CA LEU A 130 -18.54 0.11 6.49
C LEU A 130 -19.25 1.29 7.18
N LEU A 131 -19.47 2.38 6.47
CA LEU A 131 -20.19 3.55 6.99
C LEU A 131 -21.62 3.21 7.42
N LYS A 132 -22.30 2.32 6.68
CA LYS A 132 -23.64 1.83 7.05
C LYS A 132 -23.62 0.96 8.30
N MET A 133 -22.57 0.16 8.52
CA MET A 133 -22.40 -0.72 9.68
C MET A 133 -21.93 0.02 10.94
N MET A 134 -21.40 1.24 10.83
CA MET A 134 -20.92 2.06 11.95
C MET A 134 -22.02 2.70 12.81
N HIS A 135 -23.30 2.33 12.63
CA HIS A 135 -24.45 2.72 13.46
C HIS A 135 -24.43 4.17 13.99
N GLY A 136 -24.06 5.15 13.15
CA GLY A 136 -24.19 6.56 13.48
C GLY A 136 -23.09 7.18 14.35
N LEU A 137 -21.98 6.49 14.62
CA LEU A 137 -20.82 7.13 15.25
C LEU A 137 -20.08 8.00 14.22
N ARG A 138 -20.39 9.30 14.24
CA ARG A 138 -19.64 10.36 13.56
C ARG A 138 -18.34 10.69 14.29
#